data_AF-A0A292SSG8-F1
#
_entry.id   AF-A0A292SSG8-F1
#
_cell.length_a   1.000
_cell.length_b   1.000
_cell.length_c   1.000
_cell.angle_alpha   90.00
_cell.angle_beta   90.00
_cell.angle_gamma   90.00
#
_symmetry.space_group_name_H-M   'P 1'
#
loop_
_entity.id
_entity.type
_entity.pdbx_description
1 polymer ?
#
loop_
_entity_poly.entity_id
_entity_poly.type
_entity_poly.pdbx_seq_one_letter_code
_entity_poly.pdbx_strand_id
1 'polypeptide(L)'
;MKTYVYNLHGGSGNDVFNLLNSVALDSIIDCGDGDDTVNNQTSDTASDITLIGGSGTNTLNGKFDSVMISGFGDDVSEAKDVSFAAGETKEITINGKKYKVTNTSTEGNTFQYYYNPLTDQITFGGHKFDIYAQEDVEHDVILKTNQINFYGGNKNDKIDISQVGNFIYGRDGDDTITINSSSSWVDGQNGNDTIIVNKGTWNTIYGSNGDDEIFINAVYNNSFINLGNGNDTYHINYSGTDATMNDLEGDNTYYVNADNTSIASG
;
A
#
# COMPACT_ATOMS: atom_id res chain seq x y z
N MET A 1 -9.12 8.42 -19.52
CA MET A 1 -7.74 8.93 -19.60
C MET A 1 -6.81 7.75 -19.43
N LYS A 2 -5.64 7.72 -20.08
CA LYS A 2 -4.64 6.68 -19.78
C LYS A 2 -3.96 7.07 -18.47
N THR A 3 -4.12 6.26 -17.45
CA THR A 3 -3.37 6.35 -16.20
C THR A 3 -1.98 5.76 -16.43
N TYR A 4 -0.93 6.44 -15.97
CA TYR A 4 0.44 5.97 -16.07
C TYR A 4 1.02 5.87 -14.67
N VAL A 5 1.53 4.68 -14.33
CA VAL A 5 2.29 4.44 -13.10
C VAL A 5 3.76 4.63 -13.42
N TYR A 6 4.39 5.58 -12.75
CA TYR A 6 5.81 5.86 -12.84
C TYR A 6 6.50 5.35 -11.57
N ASN A 7 7.44 4.42 -11.69
CA ASN A 7 8.35 4.02 -10.61
C ASN A 7 9.75 4.48 -11.02
N LEU A 8 10.04 5.76 -10.81
CA LEU A 8 11.24 6.43 -11.30
C LEU A 8 12.24 6.61 -10.16
N HIS A 9 13.51 6.43 -10.50
CA HIS A 9 14.66 6.54 -9.59
C HIS A 9 15.74 7.36 -10.31
N GLY A 10 16.07 8.55 -9.80
CA GLY A 10 17.07 9.46 -10.39
C GLY A 10 18.51 9.02 -10.12
N GLY A 11 18.77 8.58 -8.89
CA GLY A 11 20.10 8.10 -8.50
C GLY A 11 20.98 9.25 -8.02
N SER A 12 22.17 9.43 -8.59
CA SER A 12 23.05 10.56 -8.24
C SER A 12 23.13 11.57 -9.38
N GLY A 13 23.16 12.86 -9.03
CA GLY A 13 23.21 13.97 -9.96
C GLY A 13 21.92 14.79 -9.90
N ASN A 14 21.90 15.91 -10.63
CA ASN A 14 20.72 16.77 -10.69
C ASN A 14 19.79 16.26 -11.79
N ASP A 15 18.72 15.58 -11.39
CA ASP A 15 17.76 14.93 -12.26
C ASP A 15 16.53 15.79 -12.55
N VAL A 16 15.89 15.55 -13.69
CA VAL A 16 14.69 16.27 -14.12
C VAL A 16 13.61 15.31 -14.57
N PHE A 17 12.51 15.27 -13.83
CA PHE A 17 11.34 14.44 -14.09
C PHE A 17 10.21 15.30 -14.68
N ASN A 18 9.90 15.09 -15.96
CA ASN A 18 8.79 15.79 -16.62
C ASN A 18 7.56 14.87 -16.71
N LEU A 19 6.55 15.16 -15.88
CA LEU A 19 5.26 14.48 -15.90
C LEU A 19 4.39 15.09 -17.01
N LEU A 20 4.37 14.40 -18.14
CA LEU A 20 3.71 14.85 -19.38
C LEU A 20 2.25 14.39 -19.52
N ASN A 21 1.78 13.50 -18.64
CA ASN A 21 0.43 12.94 -18.68
C ASN A 21 -0.35 13.30 -17.43
N SER A 22 -1.64 13.60 -17.59
CA SER A 22 -2.50 14.23 -16.56
C SER A 22 -2.85 13.37 -15.36
N VAL A 23 -2.41 12.12 -15.33
CA VAL A 23 -2.69 11.16 -14.24
C VAL A 23 -1.49 10.25 -14.09
N ALA A 24 -0.48 10.75 -13.38
CA ALA A 24 0.58 9.94 -12.79
C ALA A 24 0.04 9.24 -11.52
N LEU A 25 -1.19 8.75 -11.54
CA LEU A 25 -1.78 8.08 -10.39
C LEU A 25 -0.93 6.86 -10.06
N ASP A 26 -0.82 6.60 -8.77
CA ASP A 26 -0.14 5.45 -8.23
C ASP A 26 1.38 5.43 -8.49
N SER A 27 1.99 6.60 -8.68
CA SER A 27 3.41 6.73 -9.03
C SER A 27 4.31 6.97 -7.83
N ILE A 28 5.55 6.49 -7.94
CA ILE A 28 6.67 6.81 -7.05
C ILE A 28 7.78 7.45 -7.86
N ILE A 29 8.23 8.64 -7.44
CA ILE A 29 9.35 9.33 -8.03
C ILE A 29 10.36 9.59 -6.92
N ASP A 30 11.41 8.77 -6.90
CA ASP A 30 12.59 8.99 -6.08
C ASP A 30 13.61 9.75 -6.90
N CYS A 31 13.88 11.00 -6.52
CA CYS A 31 14.79 11.87 -7.24
C CYS A 31 16.25 11.55 -6.91
N GLY A 32 16.54 11.03 -5.72
CA GLY A 32 17.88 10.62 -5.32
C GLY A 32 18.75 11.77 -4.77
N ASP A 33 20.03 11.79 -5.11
CA ASP A 33 21.01 12.76 -4.62
C ASP A 33 21.28 13.86 -5.65
N GLY A 34 20.90 15.10 -5.38
CA GLY A 34 21.23 16.23 -6.25
C GLY A 34 20.27 17.38 -6.08
N ASP A 35 20.43 18.44 -6.87
CA ASP A 35 19.38 19.46 -6.97
C ASP A 35 18.38 19.02 -8.06
N ASP A 36 17.34 18.29 -7.66
CA ASP A 36 16.42 17.66 -8.59
C ASP A 36 15.21 18.53 -8.93
N THR A 37 14.56 18.24 -10.06
CA THR A 37 13.36 18.96 -10.48
C THR A 37 12.26 18.02 -10.92
N VAL A 38 11.09 18.13 -10.30
CA VAL A 38 9.87 17.44 -10.75
C VAL A 38 8.90 18.47 -11.33
N ASN A 39 8.57 18.32 -12.60
CA ASN A 39 7.67 19.19 -13.33
C ASN A 39 6.37 18.44 -13.65
N ASN A 40 5.25 18.82 -13.03
CA ASN A 40 3.93 18.54 -13.59
C ASN A 40 3.66 19.54 -14.73
N GLN A 41 3.87 19.09 -15.96
CA GLN A 41 3.71 19.92 -17.17
C GLN A 41 2.27 19.91 -17.72
N THR A 42 1.31 19.39 -16.95
CA THR A 42 -0.09 19.34 -17.34
C THR A 42 -0.91 20.45 -16.68
N SER A 43 -2.07 20.76 -17.25
CA SER A 43 -3.03 21.68 -16.62
C SER A 43 -3.72 21.07 -15.40
N ASP A 44 -3.69 19.74 -15.31
CA ASP A 44 -4.39 18.94 -14.32
C ASP A 44 -3.52 18.75 -13.08
N THR A 45 -4.16 18.47 -11.95
CA THR A 45 -3.47 18.24 -10.68
C THR A 45 -2.90 16.83 -10.66
N ALA A 46 -1.60 16.70 -10.39
CA ALA A 46 -0.96 15.41 -10.17
C ALA A 46 -1.35 14.90 -8.76
N SER A 47 -2.16 13.85 -8.70
CA SER A 47 -2.63 13.25 -7.45
C SER A 47 -2.09 11.84 -7.27
N ASP A 48 -2.10 11.37 -6.02
CA ASP A 48 -1.76 9.99 -5.65
C ASP A 48 -0.33 9.59 -6.08
N ILE A 49 0.62 10.47 -5.85
CA ILE A 49 2.05 10.24 -6.08
C ILE A 49 2.76 10.16 -4.71
N THR A 50 3.85 9.42 -4.66
CA THR A 50 4.87 9.52 -3.62
C THR A 50 6.10 10.17 -4.25
N LEU A 51 6.43 11.39 -3.82
CA LEU A 51 7.55 12.19 -4.33
C LEU A 51 8.63 12.29 -3.27
N ILE A 52 9.81 11.79 -3.62
CA ILE A 52 10.99 11.83 -2.78
C ILE A 52 12.01 12.72 -3.45
N GLY A 53 12.26 13.89 -2.87
CA GLY A 53 13.28 14.81 -3.36
C GLY A 53 14.70 14.30 -3.04
N GLY A 54 14.87 13.56 -1.94
CA GLY A 54 16.18 13.10 -1.52
C GLY A 54 17.08 14.24 -1.04
N SER A 55 18.39 14.19 -1.32
CA SER A 55 19.32 15.23 -0.87
C SER A 55 19.29 16.47 -1.79
N GLY A 56 20.07 17.52 -1.48
CA GLY A 56 20.14 18.74 -2.30
C GLY A 56 18.93 19.68 -2.23
N THR A 57 18.87 20.63 -3.17
CA THR A 57 17.82 21.67 -3.27
C THR A 57 16.86 21.31 -4.39
N ASN A 58 15.78 20.62 -4.04
CA ASN A 58 14.83 20.12 -5.02
C ASN A 58 13.75 21.14 -5.36
N THR A 59 13.31 21.12 -6.62
CA THR A 59 12.32 22.04 -7.18
C THR A 59 11.09 21.28 -7.66
N LEU A 60 9.92 21.66 -7.12
CA LEU A 60 8.63 21.12 -7.56
C LEU A 60 7.86 22.19 -8.33
N ASN A 61 7.51 21.89 -9.58
CA ASN A 61 6.76 22.80 -10.45
C ASN A 61 5.42 22.19 -10.87
N GLY A 62 4.33 22.96 -10.71
CA GLY A 62 2.98 22.56 -11.12
C GLY A 62 2.04 22.30 -9.93
N LYS A 63 0.87 21.70 -10.21
CA LYS A 63 -0.16 21.41 -9.18
C LYS A 63 -0.05 19.96 -8.72
N PHE A 64 -0.04 19.77 -7.39
CA PHE A 64 -0.03 18.46 -6.74
C PHE A 64 -1.09 18.44 -5.63
N ASP A 65 -1.77 17.31 -5.44
CA ASP A 65 -2.79 17.13 -4.39
C ASP A 65 -2.69 15.75 -3.75
N SER A 66 -2.75 15.72 -2.41
CA SER A 66 -2.82 14.49 -1.61
C SER A 66 -1.64 13.51 -1.83
N VAL A 67 -0.50 14.07 -2.23
CA VAL A 67 0.79 13.42 -2.50
C VAL A 67 1.62 13.36 -1.21
N MET A 68 2.32 12.26 -0.95
CA MET A 68 3.41 12.27 0.03
C MET A 68 4.61 12.95 -0.63
N ILE A 69 5.00 14.12 -0.15
CA ILE A 69 6.12 14.92 -0.67
C ILE A 69 7.09 15.15 0.47
N SER A 70 8.36 14.83 0.25
CA SER A 70 9.45 15.20 1.14
C SER A 70 10.60 15.75 0.33
N GLY A 71 11.31 16.73 0.89
CA GLY A 71 12.55 17.26 0.33
C GLY A 71 12.34 18.39 -0.68
N PHE A 72 11.12 18.95 -0.78
CA PHE A 72 10.76 20.02 -1.73
C PHE A 72 10.28 21.30 -1.01
N GLY A 73 11.20 22.05 -0.36
CA GLY A 73 10.93 23.41 0.15
C GLY A 73 10.00 23.48 1.37
N ASP A 74 9.20 24.57 1.50
CA ASP A 74 8.19 24.78 2.57
C ASP A 74 7.08 23.72 2.48
N ASP A 75 7.44 22.51 2.88
CA ASP A 75 6.85 21.25 2.44
C ASP A 75 5.34 21.19 2.68
N VAL A 76 4.61 20.80 1.64
CA VAL A 76 3.13 20.75 1.65
C VAL A 76 2.62 19.49 2.38
N SER A 77 3.52 18.57 2.75
CA SER A 77 3.30 17.45 3.68
C SER A 77 4.57 17.24 4.52
N GLU A 78 4.48 17.19 5.85
CA GLU A 78 5.62 17.02 6.78
C GLU A 78 6.23 15.60 6.78
N ALA A 79 6.37 14.98 5.60
CA ALA A 79 6.96 13.65 5.45
C ALA A 79 8.47 13.68 5.72
N LYS A 80 9.02 12.52 6.06
CA LYS A 80 10.44 12.32 6.39
C LYS A 80 11.03 11.23 5.53
N ASP A 81 12.26 11.47 5.08
CA ASP A 81 13.02 10.53 4.26
C ASP A 81 14.05 9.75 5.08
N VAL A 82 14.23 8.49 4.71
CA VAL A 82 15.32 7.64 5.16
C VAL A 82 15.92 6.96 3.93
N SER A 83 17.12 7.37 3.54
CA SER A 83 17.85 6.75 2.43
C SER A 83 18.46 5.41 2.86
N PHE A 84 18.48 4.45 1.95
CA PHE A 84 19.05 3.12 2.13
C PHE A 84 20.01 2.80 1.00
N ALA A 85 21.15 2.19 1.30
CA ALA A 85 21.93 1.49 0.31
C ALA A 85 21.19 0.20 -0.15
N ALA A 86 21.61 -0.39 -1.27
CA ALA A 86 21.07 -1.67 -1.74
C ALA A 86 21.24 -2.76 -0.65
N GLY A 87 20.13 -3.43 -0.28
CA GLY A 87 20.12 -4.45 0.76
C GLY A 87 20.28 -3.95 2.20
N GLU A 88 20.33 -2.63 2.43
CA GLU A 88 20.49 -2.08 3.77
C GLU A 88 19.21 -2.26 4.60
N THR A 89 19.38 -2.58 5.88
CA THR A 89 18.29 -2.63 6.87
C THR A 89 18.49 -1.57 7.94
N LYS A 90 17.44 -0.84 8.31
CA LYS A 90 17.42 0.13 9.42
C LYS A 90 16.19 -0.09 10.30
N GLU A 91 16.32 0.24 11.57
CA GLU A 91 15.18 0.38 12.48
C GLU A 91 14.79 1.86 12.53
N ILE A 92 13.55 2.17 12.14
CA ILE A 92 12.96 3.50 12.17
C ILE A 92 11.99 3.54 13.36
N THR A 93 12.09 4.56 14.21
CA THR A 93 11.13 4.79 15.30
C THR A 93 10.22 5.95 14.95
N ILE A 94 8.90 5.70 14.93
CA ILE A 94 7.86 6.68 14.57
C ILE A 94 6.83 6.68 15.69
N ASN A 95 6.67 7.84 16.35
CA ASN A 95 5.80 7.98 17.53
C ASN A 95 5.99 6.85 18.58
N GLY A 96 7.25 6.46 18.85
CA GLY A 96 7.58 5.40 19.80
C GLY A 96 7.39 3.96 19.31
N LYS A 97 6.78 3.75 18.13
CA LYS A 97 6.67 2.44 17.48
C LYS A 97 7.88 2.17 16.58
N LYS A 98 8.34 0.94 16.53
CA LYS A 98 9.52 0.54 15.75
C LYS A 98 9.13 -0.15 14.45
N TYR A 99 9.89 0.13 13.41
CA TYR A 99 9.73 -0.50 12.09
C TYR A 99 11.10 -0.90 11.58
N LYS A 100 11.29 -2.20 11.31
CA LYS A 100 12.51 -2.70 10.67
C LYS A 100 12.29 -2.69 9.17
N VAL A 101 12.99 -1.79 8.46
CA VAL A 101 12.83 -1.55 7.03
C VAL A 101 14.09 -2.01 6.31
N THR A 102 13.92 -2.79 5.23
CA THR A 102 15.02 -3.30 4.40
C THR A 102 14.80 -2.94 2.95
N ASN A 103 15.77 -2.28 2.31
CA ASN A 103 15.73 -2.01 0.88
C ASN A 103 15.96 -3.30 0.10
N THR A 104 14.97 -3.72 -0.69
CA THR A 104 15.06 -4.92 -1.55
C THR A 104 15.38 -4.58 -3.00
N SER A 105 15.60 -3.30 -3.32
CA SER A 105 16.14 -2.86 -4.60
C SER A 105 17.62 -3.22 -4.75
N THR A 106 18.08 -3.32 -6.01
CA THR A 106 19.49 -3.52 -6.37
C THR A 106 20.33 -2.25 -6.28
N GLU A 107 19.68 -1.11 -6.08
CA GLU A 107 20.27 0.22 -6.03
C GLU A 107 19.93 0.90 -4.68
N GLY A 108 20.54 2.06 -4.44
CA GLY A 108 20.09 2.92 -3.35
C GLY A 108 18.62 3.32 -3.54
N ASN A 109 17.92 3.53 -2.45
CA ASN A 109 16.47 3.75 -2.45
C ASN A 109 16.06 4.54 -1.22
N THR A 110 15.00 5.33 -1.31
CA THR A 110 14.53 6.14 -0.20
C THR A 110 13.16 5.68 0.29
N PHE A 111 13.04 5.52 1.61
CA PHE A 111 11.78 5.25 2.28
C PHE A 111 11.23 6.54 2.88
N GLN A 112 9.94 6.79 2.69
CA GLN A 112 9.25 7.93 3.27
C GLN A 112 8.27 7.51 4.35
N TYR A 113 8.13 8.35 5.36
CA TYR A 113 7.04 8.22 6.31
C TYR A 113 6.50 9.57 6.76
N TYR A 114 5.20 9.62 7.02
CA TYR A 114 4.51 10.74 7.66
C TYR A 114 3.69 10.21 8.83
N TYR A 115 3.72 10.90 9.96
CA TYR A 115 2.89 10.58 11.12
C TYR A 115 1.88 11.70 11.32
N ASN A 116 0.60 11.35 11.36
CA ASN A 116 -0.48 12.29 11.62
C ASN A 116 -0.80 12.34 13.13
N PRO A 117 -0.43 13.41 13.85
CA PRO A 117 -0.67 13.50 15.30
C PRO A 117 -2.15 13.68 15.68
N LEU A 118 -3.05 13.89 14.71
CA LEU A 118 -4.49 14.01 14.95
C LEU A 118 -5.20 12.65 14.91
N THR A 119 -4.70 11.70 14.14
CA THR A 119 -5.31 10.37 13.94
C THR A 119 -4.46 9.22 14.44
N ASP A 120 -3.23 9.49 14.88
CA ASP A 120 -2.18 8.51 15.23
C ASP A 120 -1.74 7.57 14.09
N GLN A 121 -2.20 7.84 12.87
CA GLN A 121 -1.92 7.04 11.69
C GLN A 121 -0.56 7.37 11.07
N ILE A 122 0.10 6.35 10.54
CA ILE A 122 1.40 6.47 9.87
C ILE A 122 1.24 6.14 8.39
N THR A 123 1.58 7.08 7.52
CA THR A 123 1.61 6.85 6.08
C THR A 123 3.02 6.49 5.65
N PHE A 124 3.19 5.37 4.96
CA PHE A 124 4.44 4.94 4.35
C PHE A 124 4.45 5.21 2.85
N GLY A 125 5.59 5.63 2.35
CA GLY A 125 5.89 5.80 0.93
C GLY A 125 7.22 5.12 0.58
N GLY A 126 7.33 4.64 -0.65
CA GLY A 126 8.54 3.96 -1.14
C GLY A 126 8.25 2.74 -1.99
N HIS A 127 9.28 2.24 -2.65
CA HIS A 127 9.24 1.13 -3.59
C HIS A 127 10.18 0.02 -3.13
N LYS A 128 9.85 -1.27 -3.26
CA LYS A 128 10.79 -2.38 -2.97
C LYS A 128 11.44 -2.31 -1.58
N PHE A 129 10.61 -2.43 -0.56
CA PHE A 129 11.04 -2.56 0.83
C PHE A 129 10.38 -3.77 1.48
N ASP A 130 11.09 -4.39 2.41
CA ASP A 130 10.46 -5.21 3.44
C ASP A 130 10.30 -4.36 4.70
N ILE A 131 9.10 -4.32 5.26
CA ILE A 131 8.76 -3.51 6.43
C ILE A 131 8.16 -4.43 7.48
N TYR A 132 8.84 -4.58 8.61
CA TYR A 132 8.34 -5.34 9.76
C TYR A 132 7.92 -4.37 10.85
N ALA A 133 6.64 -4.39 11.19
CA ALA A 133 6.09 -3.64 12.31
C ALA A 133 6.51 -4.26 13.66
N GLN A 134 6.33 -3.50 14.73
CA GLN A 134 6.70 -3.93 16.07
C GLN A 134 5.68 -4.93 16.60
N GLU A 135 6.13 -6.10 17.05
CA GLU A 135 5.22 -7.21 17.34
C GLU A 135 4.24 -6.96 18.49
N ASP A 136 4.60 -6.19 19.51
CA ASP A 136 3.84 -6.13 20.76
C ASP A 136 2.92 -4.90 20.90
N VAL A 137 2.69 -4.15 19.83
CA VAL A 137 1.83 -2.95 19.80
C VAL A 137 0.94 -2.95 18.56
N GLU A 138 -0.23 -2.29 18.65
CA GLU A 138 -1.11 -2.08 17.49
C GLU A 138 -0.51 -1.03 16.54
N HIS A 139 -0.79 -1.17 15.24
CA HIS A 139 -0.38 -0.28 14.17
C HIS A 139 -1.60 0.22 13.39
N ASP A 140 -1.55 1.48 12.95
CA ASP A 140 -2.54 2.07 12.04
C ASP A 140 -1.76 2.73 10.91
N VAL A 141 -1.73 2.09 9.75
CA VAL A 141 -0.84 2.43 8.65
C VAL A 141 -1.58 2.60 7.33
N ILE A 142 -1.16 3.61 6.56
CA ILE A 142 -1.50 3.74 5.14
C ILE A 142 -0.26 3.42 4.32
N LEU A 143 -0.37 2.45 3.43
CA LEU A 143 0.66 2.04 2.49
C LEU A 143 0.44 2.77 1.16
N LYS A 144 1.06 3.95 1.03
CA LYS A 144 1.26 4.65 -0.25
C LYS A 144 2.54 4.18 -0.93
N THR A 145 2.75 2.86 -0.92
CA THR A 145 3.97 2.17 -1.34
C THR A 145 3.71 1.28 -2.56
N ASN A 146 4.75 0.92 -3.30
CA ASN A 146 4.64 0.04 -4.45
C ASN A 146 5.59 -1.16 -4.31
N GLN A 147 5.11 -2.38 -4.55
CA GLN A 147 5.97 -3.58 -4.54
C GLN A 147 6.76 -3.77 -3.25
N ILE A 148 6.14 -3.52 -2.11
CA ILE A 148 6.72 -3.82 -0.79
C ILE A 148 6.16 -5.12 -0.23
N ASN A 149 6.87 -5.67 0.75
CA ASN A 149 6.31 -6.61 1.72
C ASN A 149 6.08 -5.87 3.04
N PHE A 150 4.85 -5.84 3.53
CA PHE A 150 4.52 -5.30 4.85
C PHE A 150 4.08 -6.44 5.77
N TYR A 151 4.72 -6.52 6.93
CA TYR A 151 4.42 -7.48 7.98
C TYR A 151 3.92 -6.70 9.20
N GLY A 152 2.68 -6.98 9.62
CA GLY A 152 2.09 -6.42 10.84
C GLY A 152 2.80 -6.85 12.13
N GLY A 153 2.21 -6.47 13.24
CA GLY A 153 2.57 -6.90 14.59
C GLY A 153 1.80 -8.15 15.00
N ASN A 154 1.81 -8.46 16.30
CA ASN A 154 1.03 -9.55 16.89
C ASN A 154 -0.19 -8.99 17.66
N LYS A 155 -0.69 -7.83 17.23
CA LYS A 155 -1.80 -7.08 17.80
C LYS A 155 -2.69 -6.65 16.65
N ASN A 156 -3.93 -6.31 16.99
CA ASN A 156 -4.95 -5.90 16.05
C ASN A 156 -4.54 -4.63 15.30
N ASP A 157 -4.03 -4.81 14.10
CA ASP A 157 -3.50 -3.76 13.25
C ASP A 157 -4.55 -3.27 12.25
N LYS A 158 -4.38 -2.02 11.80
CA LYS A 158 -5.16 -1.41 10.73
C LYS A 158 -4.23 -1.09 9.58
N ILE A 159 -4.47 -1.71 8.43
CA ILE A 159 -3.60 -1.62 7.26
C ILE A 159 -4.41 -1.18 6.06
N ASP A 160 -4.21 0.06 5.59
CA ASP A 160 -4.82 0.57 4.37
C ASP A 160 -3.81 0.51 3.21
N ILE A 161 -4.15 -0.20 2.15
CA ILE A 161 -3.33 -0.33 0.95
C ILE A 161 -3.87 0.61 -0.11
N SER A 162 -3.18 1.72 -0.31
CA SER A 162 -3.61 2.76 -1.24
C SER A 162 -2.98 2.65 -2.62
N GLN A 163 -2.03 1.73 -2.80
CA GLN A 163 -1.16 1.65 -3.98
C GLN A 163 -0.97 0.22 -4.50
N VAL A 164 -0.66 0.09 -5.79
CA VAL A 164 -0.66 -1.19 -6.53
C VAL A 164 0.50 -2.11 -6.11
N GLY A 165 0.25 -3.42 -6.09
CA GLY A 165 1.32 -4.41 -6.10
C GLY A 165 1.99 -4.69 -4.77
N ASN A 166 1.32 -4.46 -3.63
CA ASN A 166 1.88 -4.72 -2.31
C ASN A 166 1.58 -6.15 -1.84
N PHE A 167 2.47 -6.70 -1.01
CA PHE A 167 2.32 -7.98 -0.32
C PHE A 167 2.14 -7.72 1.17
N ILE A 168 1.01 -8.11 1.72
CA ILE A 168 0.61 -7.77 3.09
C ILE A 168 0.42 -9.06 3.89
N TYR A 169 1.00 -9.07 5.09
CA TYR A 169 0.91 -10.13 6.05
C TYR A 169 0.43 -9.54 7.38
N GLY A 170 -0.81 -9.81 7.81
CA GLY A 170 -1.39 -9.30 9.06
C GLY A 170 -0.63 -9.81 10.29
N ARG A 171 -0.39 -11.12 10.31
CA ARG A 171 0.31 -11.91 11.34
C ARG A 171 -0.61 -12.38 12.45
N ASP A 172 -0.35 -12.04 13.71
CA ASP A 172 -1.23 -12.48 14.80
C ASP A 172 -2.11 -11.29 15.21
N GLY A 173 -3.37 -11.55 15.56
CA GLY A 173 -4.29 -10.51 16.02
C GLY A 173 -5.49 -10.41 15.11
N ASP A 174 -6.55 -9.74 15.56
CA ASP A 174 -7.73 -9.53 14.73
C ASP A 174 -7.52 -8.24 13.92
N ASP A 175 -6.96 -8.37 12.73
CA ASP A 175 -6.52 -7.24 11.91
C ASP A 175 -7.66 -6.67 11.05
N THR A 176 -7.53 -5.40 10.68
CA THR A 176 -8.40 -4.76 9.69
C THR A 176 -7.57 -4.33 8.48
N ILE A 177 -7.77 -5.00 7.35
CA ILE A 177 -7.03 -4.74 6.11
C ILE A 177 -7.95 -4.14 5.06
N THR A 178 -7.70 -2.89 4.68
CA THR A 178 -8.47 -2.19 3.63
C THR A 178 -7.67 -2.14 2.32
N ILE A 179 -8.22 -2.71 1.26
CA ILE A 179 -7.62 -2.76 -0.08
C ILE A 179 -8.28 -1.67 -0.94
N ASN A 180 -7.59 -0.54 -1.08
CA ASN A 180 -7.95 0.57 -1.98
C ASN A 180 -7.12 0.56 -3.29
N SER A 181 -6.47 -0.57 -3.59
CA SER A 181 -5.58 -0.76 -4.75
C SER A 181 -5.90 -2.02 -5.56
N SER A 182 -5.23 -2.18 -6.70
CA SER A 182 -5.27 -3.41 -7.51
C SER A 182 -3.98 -4.22 -7.36
N SER A 183 -4.00 -5.47 -7.81
CA SER A 183 -2.82 -6.32 -7.91
C SER A 183 -2.07 -6.56 -6.59
N SER A 184 -2.76 -6.49 -5.46
CA SER A 184 -2.16 -6.74 -4.15
C SER A 184 -2.33 -8.21 -3.75
N TRP A 185 -1.34 -8.72 -3.02
CA TRP A 185 -1.41 -10.01 -2.34
C TRP A 185 -1.60 -9.72 -0.85
N VAL A 186 -2.66 -10.25 -0.23
CA VAL A 186 -3.04 -9.97 1.16
C VAL A 186 -3.32 -11.29 1.86
N ASP A 187 -2.78 -11.44 3.07
CA ASP A 187 -2.98 -12.58 3.94
C ASP A 187 -3.13 -12.08 5.39
N GLY A 188 -4.31 -12.29 5.98
CA GLY A 188 -4.61 -11.94 7.37
C GLY A 188 -3.73 -12.71 8.36
N GLN A 189 -3.52 -14.00 8.09
CA GLN A 189 -2.77 -14.96 8.89
C GLN A 189 -3.55 -15.52 10.08
N ASN A 190 -3.21 -15.17 11.32
CA ASN A 190 -3.84 -15.74 12.51
C ASN A 190 -4.68 -14.68 13.22
N GLY A 191 -5.93 -15.02 13.50
CA GLY A 191 -6.86 -14.12 14.18
C GLY A 191 -8.12 -13.96 13.35
N ASN A 192 -9.12 -13.30 13.90
CA ASN A 192 -10.38 -13.10 13.18
C ASN A 192 -10.28 -11.80 12.39
N ASP A 193 -9.83 -11.88 11.15
CA ASP A 193 -9.46 -10.72 10.35
C ASP A 193 -10.65 -10.12 9.62
N THR A 194 -10.65 -8.80 9.48
CA THR A 194 -11.62 -8.05 8.67
C THR A 194 -10.95 -7.48 7.42
N ILE A 195 -11.35 -7.95 6.25
CA ILE A 195 -10.79 -7.53 4.96
C ILE A 195 -11.82 -6.72 4.17
N ILE A 196 -11.47 -5.49 3.78
CA ILE A 196 -12.37 -4.57 3.06
C ILE A 196 -11.81 -4.29 1.67
N VAL A 197 -12.50 -4.74 0.63
CA VAL A 197 -12.09 -4.58 -0.77
C VAL A 197 -12.86 -3.45 -1.44
N ASN A 198 -12.25 -2.27 -1.50
CA ASN A 198 -12.81 -1.08 -2.18
C ASN A 198 -12.28 -0.92 -3.61
N LYS A 199 -11.18 -1.60 -3.97
CA LYS A 199 -10.78 -1.86 -5.35
C LYS A 199 -10.35 -3.32 -5.47
N GLY A 200 -10.96 -4.04 -6.40
CA GLY A 200 -10.94 -5.51 -6.34
C GLY A 200 -10.14 -6.22 -7.43
N THR A 201 -9.59 -5.54 -8.44
CA THR A 201 -9.02 -6.22 -9.64
C THR A 201 -7.63 -6.80 -9.40
N TRP A 202 -7.40 -8.05 -9.86
CA TRP A 202 -6.13 -8.78 -9.78
C TRP A 202 -5.58 -9.01 -8.37
N ASN A 203 -6.45 -8.96 -7.35
CA ASN A 203 -6.01 -9.18 -5.97
C ASN A 203 -5.99 -10.69 -5.66
N THR A 204 -5.05 -11.10 -4.82
CA THR A 204 -5.04 -12.41 -4.19
C THR A 204 -5.22 -12.19 -2.69
N ILE A 205 -6.27 -12.75 -2.10
CA ILE A 205 -6.68 -12.48 -0.73
C ILE A 205 -6.84 -13.79 0.02
N TYR A 206 -6.18 -13.87 1.18
CA TYR A 206 -6.31 -14.92 2.17
C TYR A 206 -6.73 -14.34 3.52
N GLY A 207 -7.63 -15.04 4.22
CA GLY A 207 -7.88 -14.83 5.66
C GLY A 207 -6.90 -15.65 6.50
N SER A 208 -6.74 -16.92 6.09
CA SER A 208 -5.89 -17.96 6.67
C SER A 208 -6.51 -18.69 7.87
N ASN A 209 -6.22 -18.31 9.12
CA ASN A 209 -6.69 -18.99 10.33
C ASN A 209 -7.52 -18.03 11.18
N GLY A 210 -8.78 -18.34 11.40
CA GLY A 210 -9.69 -17.55 12.21
C GLY A 210 -11.07 -17.49 11.58
N ASP A 211 -12.05 -17.00 12.33
CA ASP A 211 -13.37 -16.71 11.77
C ASP A 211 -13.30 -15.34 11.07
N ASP A 212 -12.95 -15.33 9.78
CA ASP A 212 -12.63 -14.12 9.03
C ASP A 212 -13.87 -13.48 8.38
N GLU A 213 -13.82 -12.16 8.15
CA GLU A 213 -14.89 -11.42 7.49
C GLU A 213 -14.36 -10.60 6.30
N ILE A 214 -14.97 -10.75 5.12
CA ILE A 214 -14.62 -9.98 3.93
C ILE A 214 -15.80 -9.17 3.38
N PHE A 215 -15.54 -7.89 3.09
CA PHE A 215 -16.46 -6.97 2.41
C PHE A 215 -15.96 -6.65 1.00
N ILE A 216 -16.65 -7.17 -0.02
CA ILE A 216 -16.33 -6.91 -1.42
C ILE A 216 -17.22 -5.79 -1.94
N ASN A 217 -16.70 -4.55 -1.86
CA ASN A 217 -17.39 -3.31 -2.21
C ASN A 217 -17.00 -2.76 -3.58
N ALA A 218 -16.35 -3.57 -4.42
CA ALA A 218 -15.98 -3.21 -5.77
C ALA A 218 -15.94 -4.43 -6.71
N VAL A 219 -15.93 -4.15 -8.02
CA VAL A 219 -15.68 -5.17 -9.04
C VAL A 219 -14.32 -5.82 -8.81
N TYR A 220 -14.29 -7.16 -8.71
CA TYR A 220 -13.11 -7.94 -8.31
C TYR A 220 -12.60 -8.87 -9.43
N ASN A 221 -12.51 -8.34 -10.65
CA ASN A 221 -12.12 -9.14 -11.82
C ASN A 221 -10.74 -9.79 -11.65
N ASN A 222 -10.60 -11.03 -12.14
CA ASN A 222 -9.34 -11.78 -12.15
C ASN A 222 -8.70 -11.94 -10.76
N SER A 223 -9.51 -11.97 -9.71
CA SER A 223 -9.04 -12.06 -8.32
C SER A 223 -9.26 -13.45 -7.76
N PHE A 224 -8.42 -13.79 -6.78
CA PHE A 224 -8.51 -15.02 -6.02
C PHE A 224 -8.80 -14.67 -4.56
N ILE A 225 -9.80 -15.32 -3.96
CA ILE A 225 -10.22 -15.09 -2.58
C ILE A 225 -10.47 -16.44 -1.90
N ASN A 226 -9.87 -16.65 -0.73
CA ASN A 226 -10.05 -17.83 0.11
C ASN A 226 -9.83 -17.43 1.58
N LEU A 227 -10.85 -17.48 2.44
CA LEU A 227 -10.68 -17.09 3.83
C LEU A 227 -10.11 -18.21 4.70
N GLY A 228 -10.37 -19.48 4.38
CA GLY A 228 -9.52 -20.58 4.85
C GLY A 228 -10.08 -21.29 6.08
N ASN A 229 -9.27 -21.45 7.13
CA ASN A 229 -9.68 -22.18 8.33
C ASN A 229 -10.51 -21.30 9.24
N GLY A 230 -11.79 -21.60 9.39
CA GLY A 230 -12.67 -20.95 10.36
C GLY A 230 -14.08 -20.85 9.79
N ASN A 231 -15.00 -20.25 10.53
CA ASN A 231 -16.35 -20.01 10.03
C ASN A 231 -16.42 -18.61 9.44
N ASP A 232 -16.15 -18.53 8.14
CA ASP A 232 -15.90 -17.27 7.47
C ASP A 232 -17.17 -16.58 6.97
N THR A 233 -17.13 -15.26 6.89
CA THR A 233 -18.26 -14.43 6.47
C THR A 233 -17.92 -13.57 5.25
N TYR A 234 -18.71 -13.72 4.19
CA TYR A 234 -18.55 -12.99 2.93
C TYR A 234 -19.71 -12.02 2.70
N HIS A 235 -19.39 -10.76 2.48
CA HIS A 235 -20.32 -9.72 2.01
C HIS A 235 -19.97 -9.32 0.58
N ILE A 236 -20.73 -9.80 -0.40
CA ILE A 236 -20.42 -9.67 -1.82
C ILE A 236 -21.40 -8.69 -2.48
N ASN A 237 -21.00 -7.43 -2.66
CA ASN A 237 -21.87 -6.35 -3.15
C ASN A 237 -21.74 -6.04 -4.65
N TYR A 238 -20.74 -6.61 -5.32
CA TYR A 238 -20.45 -6.40 -6.73
C TYR A 238 -20.09 -7.73 -7.38
N SER A 239 -20.15 -7.80 -8.71
CA SER A 239 -19.75 -8.98 -9.49
C SER A 239 -18.30 -8.88 -9.96
N GLY A 240 -17.64 -10.03 -10.13
CA GLY A 240 -16.31 -10.14 -10.72
C GLY A 240 -16.31 -11.14 -11.88
N THR A 241 -15.60 -10.81 -12.95
CA THR A 241 -15.34 -11.70 -14.10
C THR A 241 -14.01 -12.41 -13.91
N ASP A 242 -13.94 -13.69 -14.24
CA ASP A 242 -12.74 -14.53 -14.13
C ASP A 242 -12.16 -14.55 -12.70
N ALA A 243 -13.00 -14.32 -11.70
CA ALA A 243 -12.64 -14.38 -10.30
C ALA A 243 -12.94 -15.75 -9.70
N THR A 244 -12.13 -16.15 -8.72
CA THR A 244 -12.27 -17.42 -8.01
C THR A 244 -12.48 -17.14 -6.53
N MET A 245 -13.60 -17.61 -5.97
CA MET A 245 -13.83 -17.70 -4.54
C MET A 245 -13.91 -19.17 -4.14
N ASN A 246 -12.88 -19.66 -3.46
CA ASN A 246 -12.77 -21.06 -3.06
C ASN A 246 -12.45 -21.11 -1.57
N ASP A 247 -13.45 -21.45 -0.77
CA ASP A 247 -13.32 -21.52 0.67
C ASP A 247 -14.04 -22.77 1.18
N LEU A 248 -13.25 -23.82 1.33
CA LEU A 248 -13.72 -25.21 1.44
C LEU A 248 -13.68 -25.73 2.88
N GLU A 249 -13.23 -24.91 3.82
CA GLU A 249 -13.04 -25.26 5.23
C GLU A 249 -14.04 -24.46 6.07
N GLY A 250 -14.54 -25.05 7.16
CA GLY A 250 -15.50 -24.41 8.08
C GLY A 250 -16.95 -24.25 7.60
N ASP A 251 -17.77 -23.64 8.46
CA ASP A 251 -19.20 -23.38 8.23
C ASP A 251 -19.41 -21.92 7.76
N ASN A 252 -19.18 -21.68 6.47
CA ASN A 252 -19.09 -20.32 5.92
C ASN A 252 -20.47 -19.68 5.60
N THR A 253 -20.55 -18.37 5.75
CA THR A 253 -21.76 -17.56 5.50
C THR A 253 -21.53 -16.59 4.34
N TYR A 254 -22.46 -16.57 3.37
CA TYR A 254 -22.37 -15.71 2.18
C TYR A 254 -23.59 -14.79 2.03
N TYR A 255 -23.38 -13.48 2.15
CA TYR A 255 -24.34 -12.44 1.82
C TYR A 255 -24.08 -11.94 0.39
N VAL A 256 -24.81 -12.49 -0.58
CA VAL A 256 -24.59 -12.19 -2.00
C VAL A 256 -25.62 -11.18 -2.52
N ASN A 257 -25.14 -10.00 -2.87
CA ASN A 257 -25.87 -8.93 -3.56
C ASN A 257 -25.17 -8.60 -4.89
N ALA A 258 -24.86 -9.63 -5.67
CA ALA A 258 -24.15 -9.55 -6.93
C ALA A 258 -24.64 -10.61 -7.92
N ASP A 259 -24.62 -10.28 -9.21
CA ASP A 259 -25.02 -11.19 -10.28
C ASP A 259 -23.84 -12.07 -10.73
N ASN A 260 -24.11 -13.30 -11.16
CA ASN A 260 -23.13 -14.21 -11.78
C ASN A 260 -21.86 -14.49 -10.95
N THR A 261 -21.95 -14.44 -9.62
CA THR A 261 -20.84 -14.80 -8.74
C THR A 261 -20.75 -16.32 -8.59
N SER A 262 -19.59 -16.88 -8.92
CA SER A 262 -19.28 -18.31 -8.67
C SER A 262 -18.55 -18.46 -7.33
N ILE A 263 -19.07 -19.32 -6.47
CA ILE A 263 -18.53 -19.61 -5.14
C ILE A 263 -18.39 -21.13 -5.01
N ALA A 264 -17.21 -21.61 -4.65
CA ALA A 264 -17.01 -22.98 -4.19
C ALA A 264 -16.85 -22.96 -2.67
N SER A 265 -17.78 -23.61 -1.97
CA SER A 265 -17.83 -23.67 -0.51
C SER A 265 -17.84 -25.14 -0.04
N GLY A 266 -17.34 -25.38 1.19
CA GLY A 266 -17.18 -26.68 1.85
C GLY A 266 -18.45 -27.27 2.44
#